data_AF-A0A7V2T119-F1
#
_entry.id   AF-A0A7V2T119-F1
#
_cell.length_a   1.000
_cell.length_b   1.000
_cell.length_c   1.000
_cell.angle_alpha   90.00
_cell.angle_beta   90.00
_cell.angle_gamma   90.00
#
_symmetry.space_group_name_H-M   'P 1'
#
loop_
_entity.id
_entity.type
_entity.pdbx_description
1 polymer ?
#
loop_
_entity_poly.entity_id
_entity_poly.type
_entity_poly.pdbx_seq_one_letter_code
_entity_poly.pdbx_strand_id
1 'polypeptide(L)'
;MSNADTNKIFKEIADAYIDVGNQYMEEHNSDLVGSSFIYGAARFSSFIVATGSGDLEQYRANRKAAIEHFTHQFKQMLEENLTSYESAFNKEEKKYEKYMKK
;
A
#
# COMPACT_ATOMS: atom_id res chain seq x y z
N MET A 1 13.68 -3.16 -19.56
CA MET A 1 12.24 -3.31 -19.29
C MET A 1 11.57 -1.99 -19.62
N SER A 2 10.41 -1.98 -20.29
CA SER A 2 9.72 -0.73 -20.60
C SER A 2 8.99 -0.19 -19.35
N ASN A 3 8.65 1.10 -19.33
CA ASN A 3 7.85 1.68 -18.22
C ASN A 3 6.48 1.00 -18.07
N ALA A 4 5.91 0.49 -19.17
CA ALA A 4 4.65 -0.26 -19.13
C ALA A 4 4.80 -1.61 -18.42
N ASP A 5 5.91 -2.32 -18.67
CA ASP A 5 6.21 -3.59 -18.02
C ASP A 5 6.43 -3.41 -16.52
N THR A 6 7.16 -2.36 -16.12
CA THR A 6 7.37 -2.02 -14.71
C THR A 6 6.05 -1.71 -13.99
N ASN A 7 5.17 -0.92 -14.62
CA ASN A 7 3.85 -0.59 -14.05
C ASN A 7 2.96 -1.83 -13.89
N LYS A 8 3.04 -2.78 -14.84
CA LYS A 8 2.30 -4.03 -14.76
C LYS A 8 2.78 -4.87 -13.57
N ILE A 9 4.09 -5.09 -13.46
CA ILE A 9 4.68 -5.88 -12.37
C ILE A 9 4.38 -5.24 -11.01
N PHE A 10 4.46 -3.90 -10.91
CA PHE A 10 4.09 -3.18 -9.69
C PHE A 10 2.66 -3.49 -9.24
N LYS A 11 1.70 -3.49 -10.18
CA LYS A 11 0.30 -3.82 -9.88
C LYS A 11 0.13 -5.29 -9.49
N GLU A 12 0.76 -6.22 -10.21
CA GLU A 12 0.71 -7.64 -9.91
C GLU A 12 1.23 -7.94 -8.49
N ILE A 13 2.30 -7.27 -8.06
CA ILE A 13 2.82 -7.40 -6.70
C ILE A 13 1.84 -6.82 -5.67
N ALA A 14 1.25 -5.66 -5.95
CA ALA A 14 0.26 -5.05 -5.06
C ALA A 14 -0.99 -5.93 -4.89
N ASP A 15 -1.49 -6.50 -6.00
CA ASP A 15 -2.63 -7.42 -6.00
C ASP A 15 -2.32 -8.68 -5.16
N ALA A 16 -1.10 -9.23 -5.26
CA ALA A 16 -0.70 -10.37 -4.45
C ALA A 16 -0.71 -10.07 -2.94
N TYR A 17 -0.37 -8.84 -2.52
CA TYR A 17 -0.52 -8.44 -1.12
C TYR A 17 -1.99 -8.34 -0.72
N ILE A 18 -2.84 -7.77 -1.57
CA ILE A 18 -4.29 -7.67 -1.34
C ILE A 18 -4.92 -9.07 -1.19
N ASP A 19 -4.53 -10.03 -2.02
CA ASP A 19 -5.02 -11.41 -1.96
C ASP A 19 -4.74 -12.07 -0.60
N VAL A 20 -3.55 -11.86 -0.03
CA VAL A 20 -3.22 -12.32 1.32
C VAL A 20 -4.14 -11.66 2.36
N GLY A 21 -4.38 -10.36 2.23
CA GLY A 21 -5.34 -9.65 3.07
C GLY A 21 -6.75 -10.24 3.00
N ASN A 22 -7.22 -10.51 1.79
CA ASN A 22 -8.54 -11.08 1.55
C ASN A 22 -8.66 -12.47 2.19
N GLN A 23 -7.60 -13.28 2.21
CA GLN A 23 -7.60 -14.56 2.94
C GLN A 23 -7.79 -14.34 4.46
N TYR A 24 -7.07 -13.40 5.07
CA TYR A 24 -7.26 -13.11 6.50
C TYR A 24 -8.64 -12.53 6.83
N MET A 25 -9.29 -11.88 5.86
CA MET A 25 -10.66 -11.37 6.01
C MET A 25 -11.72 -12.47 6.12
N GLU A 26 -11.39 -13.73 5.78
CA GLU A 26 -12.29 -14.87 5.98
C GLU A 26 -12.50 -15.18 7.48
N GLU A 27 -11.48 -14.90 8.30
CA GLU A 27 -11.46 -15.23 9.75
C GLU A 27 -11.43 -14.00 10.67
N HIS A 28 -11.14 -12.82 10.13
CA HIS A 28 -10.93 -11.59 10.90
C HIS A 28 -11.69 -10.39 10.32
N ASN A 29 -11.93 -9.38 11.15
CA ASN A 29 -12.63 -8.16 10.70
C ASN A 29 -11.71 -7.23 9.88
N SER A 30 -12.34 -6.37 9.08
CA SER A 30 -11.68 -5.40 8.18
C SER A 30 -10.73 -4.45 8.88
N ASP A 31 -11.07 -4.04 10.11
CA ASP A 31 -10.27 -3.05 10.83
C ASP A 31 -8.95 -3.67 11.28
N LEU A 32 -8.97 -4.92 11.74
CA LEU A 32 -7.77 -5.66 12.12
C LEU A 32 -6.89 -5.96 10.91
N VAL A 33 -7.46 -6.50 9.83
CA VAL A 33 -6.68 -6.83 8.63
C VAL A 33 -6.12 -5.55 7.99
N GLY A 34 -6.94 -4.51 7.84
CA GLY A 34 -6.53 -3.21 7.29
C GLY A 34 -5.42 -2.53 8.10
N SER A 35 -5.53 -2.51 9.42
CA SER A 35 -4.46 -1.97 10.28
C SER A 35 -3.17 -2.80 10.20
N SER A 36 -3.28 -4.12 10.03
CA SER A 36 -2.12 -4.99 9.86
C SER A 36 -1.38 -4.74 8.54
N PHE A 37 -2.07 -4.39 7.45
CA PHE A 37 -1.44 -3.95 6.20
C PHE A 37 -0.56 -2.71 6.40
N ILE A 38 -1.09 -1.69 7.06
CA ILE A 38 -0.35 -0.45 7.31
C ILE A 38 0.87 -0.73 8.19
N TYR A 39 0.71 -1.56 9.22
CA TYR A 39 1.82 -1.96 10.08
C TYR A 39 2.90 -2.77 9.32
N GLY A 40 2.48 -3.71 8.47
CA GLY A 40 3.38 -4.48 7.60
C GLY A 40 4.17 -3.57 6.65
N ALA A 41 3.49 -2.64 5.97
CA ALA A 41 4.12 -1.65 5.10
C ALA A 41 5.15 -0.81 5.86
N ALA A 42 4.82 -0.33 7.06
CA ALA A 42 5.75 0.44 7.88
C ALA A 42 7.01 -0.35 8.26
N ARG A 43 6.88 -1.64 8.60
CA ARG A 43 8.02 -2.53 8.90
C ARG A 43 8.89 -2.77 7.69
N PHE A 44 8.28 -3.03 6.53
CA PHE A 44 9.02 -3.26 5.30
C PHE A 44 9.76 -2.00 4.83
N SER A 45 9.12 -0.83 4.87
CA SER A 45 9.76 0.45 4.59
C SER A 45 10.90 0.74 5.56
N SER A 46 10.75 0.44 6.85
CA SER A 46 11.82 0.58 7.84
C SER A 46 13.01 -0.33 7.54
N PHE A 47 12.75 -1.57 7.09
CA PHE A 47 13.78 -2.51 6.66
C PHE A 47 14.58 -1.96 5.47
N ILE A 48 13.90 -1.42 4.44
CA ILE A 48 14.58 -0.81 3.27
C ILE A 48 15.57 0.28 3.72
N VAL A 49 15.15 1.17 4.62
CA VAL A 49 16.00 2.26 5.13
C VAL A 49 17.19 1.71 5.90
N ALA A 50 16.96 0.71 6.75
CA ALA A 50 18.01 0.08 7.54
C ALA A 50 19.05 -0.60 6.64
N THR A 51 18.62 -1.39 5.65
CA THR A 51 19.53 -2.09 4.73
C THR A 51 20.22 -1.15 3.74
N GLY A 52 19.64 0.01 3.46
CA GLY A 52 20.25 1.05 2.62
C GLY A 52 21.23 1.96 3.35
N SER A 53 21.38 1.81 4.68
CA SER A 53 22.27 2.64 5.49
C SER A 53 23.53 1.85 5.87
N GLY A 54 24.71 2.40 5.59
CA GLY A 54 25.99 1.72 5.87
C GLY A 54 26.36 1.68 7.36
N ASP A 55 25.83 2.60 8.15
CA ASP A 55 26.09 2.73 9.58
C ASP A 55 24.95 3.48 10.30
N LEU A 56 25.10 3.65 11.61
CA LEU A 56 24.11 4.32 12.47
C LEU A 56 23.96 5.82 12.18
N GLU A 57 25.03 6.51 11.77
CA GLU A 57 25.00 7.94 11.44
C GLU A 57 24.17 8.15 10.17
N GLN A 58 24.44 7.35 9.12
CA GLN A 58 23.70 7.36 7.87
C GLN A 58 22.23 6.98 8.09
N TYR A 59 21.95 5.97 8.92
CA TYR A 59 20.58 5.61 9.25
C TYR A 59 19.83 6.77 9.91
N ARG A 60 20.45 7.47 10.87
CA ARG A 60 19.86 8.63 11.54
C ARG A 60 19.62 9.78 10.58
N ALA A 61 20.55 10.04 9.67
CA ALA A 61 20.41 11.07 8.63
C ALA A 61 19.26 10.74 7.66
N ASN A 62 19.16 9.48 7.22
CA ASN A 62 18.16 9.05 6.25
C ASN A 62 16.76 8.90 6.86
N ARG A 63 16.65 8.68 8.17
CA ARG A 63 15.37 8.38 8.84
C ARG A 63 14.30 9.43 8.58
N LYS A 64 14.63 10.73 8.67
CA LYS A 64 13.64 11.80 8.49
C LYS A 64 13.14 11.84 7.06
N ALA A 65 14.06 11.84 6.09
CA ALA A 65 13.73 11.85 4.67
C ALA A 65 12.90 10.61 4.27
N ALA A 66 13.20 9.45 4.83
CA ALA A 66 12.45 8.23 4.58
C ALA A 66 11.00 8.32 5.10
N ILE A 67 10.78 8.83 6.32
CA ILE A 67 9.43 9.03 6.87
C ILE A 67 8.62 9.95 5.95
N GLU A 68 9.19 11.10 5.55
CA GLU A 68 8.53 12.04 4.65
C GLU A 68 8.21 11.40 3.30
N HIS A 69 9.16 10.66 2.73
CA HIS A 69 8.99 9.97 1.45
C HIS A 69 7.86 8.94 1.48
N PHE A 70 7.90 7.98 2.41
CA PHE A 70 6.91 6.89 2.44
C PHE A 70 5.51 7.38 2.82
N THR A 71 5.41 8.35 3.74
CA THR A 71 4.10 8.92 4.13
C THR A 71 3.50 9.74 2.99
N HIS A 72 4.32 10.49 2.24
CA HIS A 72 3.88 11.23 1.07
C HIS A 72 3.35 10.29 -0.02
N GLN A 73 4.11 9.25 -0.38
CA GLN A 73 3.68 8.28 -1.39
C GLN A 73 2.38 7.56 -0.99
N PHE A 74 2.28 7.10 0.26
CA PHE A 74 1.07 6.45 0.74
C PHE A 74 -0.14 7.38 0.66
N LYS A 75 0.03 8.65 1.08
CA LYS A 75 -1.04 9.65 0.99
C LYS A 75 -1.51 9.86 -0.44
N GLN A 76 -0.59 10.05 -1.39
CA GLN A 76 -0.94 10.25 -2.80
C GLN A 76 -1.72 9.06 -3.37
N MET A 77 -1.23 7.83 -3.15
CA MET A 77 -1.92 6.63 -3.63
C MET A 77 -3.30 6.45 -2.98
N LEU A 78 -3.43 6.77 -1.68
CA LEU A 78 -4.72 6.71 -0.99
C LEU A 78 -5.71 7.72 -1.57
N GLU A 79 -5.28 8.97 -1.78
CA GLU A 79 -6.11 10.02 -2.39
C GLU A 79 -6.58 9.61 -3.80
N GLU A 80 -5.67 9.12 -4.65
CA GLU A 80 -6.01 8.64 -6.00
C GLU A 80 -7.04 7.50 -6.00
N ASN A 81 -6.88 6.54 -5.08
CA ASN A 81 -7.84 5.45 -4.94
C ASN A 81 -9.19 5.97 -4.45
N LEU A 82 -9.23 6.83 -3.43
CA LEU A 82 -10.47 7.41 -2.92
C LEU A 82 -11.22 8.23 -3.98
N THR A 83 -10.50 9.06 -4.76
CA THR A 83 -11.10 9.80 -5.89
C THR A 83 -11.64 8.85 -6.97
N SER A 84 -10.97 7.72 -7.20
CA SER A 84 -11.48 6.67 -8.09
C SER A 84 -12.79 6.09 -7.55
N TYR A 85 -12.84 5.81 -6.23
CA TYR A 85 -14.05 5.35 -5.53
C TYR A 85 -15.21 6.34 -5.71
N GLU A 86 -14.99 7.60 -5.36
CA GLU A 86 -15.93 8.72 -5.53
C GLU A 86 -16.47 8.80 -6.96
N SER A 87 -15.59 8.69 -7.95
CA SER A 87 -15.96 8.79 -9.37
C SER A 87 -16.93 7.69 -9.83
N ALA A 88 -16.82 6.44 -9.35
CA ALA A 88 -17.80 5.43 -9.75
C ALA A 88 -19.10 5.48 -8.92
N PHE A 89 -19.08 5.99 -7.68
CA PHE A 89 -20.33 6.29 -6.97
C PHE A 89 -21.16 7.34 -7.73
N ASN A 90 -20.51 8.37 -8.27
CA ASN A 90 -21.17 9.40 -9.08
C ASN A 90 -21.71 8.90 -10.44
N LYS A 91 -21.26 7.74 -10.91
CA LYS A 91 -21.68 7.16 -12.20
C LYS A 91 -22.80 6.12 -12.08
N GLU A 92 -23.36 5.91 -10.88
CA GLU A 92 -24.28 4.78 -10.57
C GLU A 92 -23.72 3.38 -10.93
N GLU A 93 -22.41 3.25 -11.16
CA GLU A 93 -21.75 1.97 -11.36
C GLU A 93 -21.33 1.42 -9.99
N LYS A 94 -22.13 0.53 -9.40
CA LYS A 94 -21.78 -0.22 -8.18
C LYS A 94 -20.64 -1.24 -8.42
N LYS A 95 -19.51 -0.80 -8.98
CA LYS A 95 -18.34 -1.63 -9.31
C LYS A 95 -17.57 -2.13 -8.09
N TYR A 96 -17.90 -1.67 -6.88
CA TYR A 96 -17.19 -2.01 -5.65
C TYR A 96 -17.78 -3.21 -4.90
N GLU A 97 -19.02 -3.60 -5.21
CA GLU A 97 -19.66 -4.78 -4.61
C GLU A 97 -18.88 -6.08 -4.93
N LYS A 98 -18.12 -6.14 -6.03
CA LYS A 98 -17.27 -7.30 -6.36
C LYS A 98 -16.02 -7.43 -5.49
N TYR A 99 -15.60 -6.35 -4.81
CA TYR A 99 -14.44 -6.31 -3.92
C TYR A 99 -14.84 -6.37 -2.43
N MET A 100 -16.15 -6.33 -2.12
CA MET A 100 -16.68 -6.36 -0.76
C MET A 100 -17.51 -7.63 -0.46
N LYS A 101 -17.37 -8.69 -1.26
CA LYS A 101 -18.09 -9.94 -0.99
C LYS A 101 -17.53 -10.60 0.28
N LYS A 102 -18.42 -10.73 1.27
CA LYS A 102 -18.33 -11.66 2.41
C LYS A 102 -18.07 -13.08 1.97
#